data_AF-A0A7S4R4R6-F1
#
_entry.id   AF-A0A7S4R4R6-F1
#
_cell.length_a   1.000
_cell.length_b   1.000
_cell.length_c   1.000
_cell.angle_alpha   90.00
_cell.angle_beta   90.00
_cell.angle_gamma   90.00
#
_symmetry.space_group_name_H-M   'P 1'
#
loop_
_entity.id
_entity.type
_entity.pdbx_description
1 polymer ?
#
loop_
_entity_poly.entity_id
_entity_poly.type
_entity_poly.pdbx_seq_one_letter_code
_entity_poly.pdbx_strand_id
1 'polypeptide(L)'
;MNWVFTLIISWWGRINSVLFGLFLSKGEFFSGGGDRWRWLLQGGEVLISPPPNIENCAYLMFLEMCISLLFAYFLLHSHILLYFLLLFRWYDGSLTIPDTNDLCSNFNKWPWVDFFRCVWPEEHQPQIEHNGRIPVGLNERMLEWNTCAIDNLRADYRNRMFPKPDANEDNEAPSSPLRSLITFSHFLPNQQCLPDWKDVNCETFLKDEWFDHGAADTSAKFAKVAGSKNMDEQIRSIIPSSSSSSTLSEKNDVRHIHVFGHSHRPKDFTYKGVRYIHNPLGYSRERDMHMVSQDVNFQLIWDTTRAEGEVAGESVIRYWEEQGGGVEALQKRMILRRKKRGAVVRQLVEDTRKKVKK
;
A
#
# COMPACT_ATOMS: atom_id res chain seq x y z
N MET A 1 23.90 26.60 17.20
CA MET A 1 23.60 25.50 16.26
C MET A 1 23.61 24.20 17.05
N ASN A 2 22.60 23.35 16.90
CA ASN A 2 22.01 22.42 17.90
C ASN A 2 20.86 23.06 18.67
N TRP A 3 19.82 22.25 18.95
CA TRP A 3 18.48 22.57 19.48
C TRP A 3 17.34 22.76 18.45
N VAL A 4 17.02 21.73 17.64
CA VAL A 4 15.63 21.57 17.08
C VAL A 4 15.14 20.10 17.02
N PHE A 5 15.97 19.07 17.23
CA PHE A 5 15.57 17.67 16.95
C PHE A 5 14.80 16.91 18.04
N THR A 6 14.01 17.57 18.88
CA THR A 6 13.25 16.87 19.93
C THR A 6 11.84 17.43 20.10
N LEU A 7 10.99 17.32 19.06
CA LEU A 7 9.56 17.54 19.27
C LEU A 7 8.63 16.90 18.22
N ILE A 8 8.88 15.65 17.80
CA ILE A 8 7.86 14.85 17.05
C ILE A 8 7.69 13.40 17.59
N ILE A 9 8.50 12.95 18.55
CA ILE A 9 8.44 11.54 19.03
C ILE A 9 7.55 11.35 20.29
N SER A 10 7.02 12.40 20.91
CA SER A 10 6.18 12.25 22.13
C SER A 10 4.67 12.12 21.89
N TRP A 11 4.16 12.26 20.66
CA TRP A 11 2.71 12.37 20.44
C TRP A 11 2.03 11.12 19.87
N TRP A 12 2.81 10.12 19.44
CA TRP A 12 2.26 8.88 18.84
C TRP A 12 2.09 7.72 19.83
N GLY A 13 2.56 7.86 21.08
CA GLY A 13 2.48 6.83 22.11
C GLY A 13 1.20 6.79 22.95
N ARG A 14 0.18 7.63 22.66
CA ARG A 14 -1.05 7.71 23.47
C ARG A 14 -2.38 7.68 22.71
N ILE A 15 -2.39 7.49 21.38
CA ILE A 15 -3.64 7.35 20.60
C ILE A 15 -3.97 5.86 20.40
N ASN A 16 -3.92 5.07 21.47
CA ASN A 16 -4.44 3.69 21.43
C ASN A 16 -5.04 3.20 22.75
N SER A 17 -5.35 4.09 23.69
CA SER A 17 -6.10 3.72 24.88
C SER A 17 -6.78 4.98 25.42
N VAL A 18 -8.12 4.97 25.44
CA VAL A 18 -9.01 6.05 25.92
C VAL A 18 -9.20 7.21 24.92
N LEU A 19 -10.23 7.13 24.08
CA LEU A 19 -11.10 8.26 23.69
C LEU A 19 -12.37 7.73 23.01
N PHE A 20 -13.10 6.93 23.79
CA PHE A 20 -14.57 6.82 23.70
C PHE A 20 -15.06 7.65 24.89
N GLY A 21 -15.42 8.91 24.64
CA GLY A 21 -15.85 9.82 25.70
C GLY A 21 -15.71 11.28 25.29
N LEU A 22 -16.86 11.92 25.06
CA LEU A 22 -17.06 13.36 24.86
C LEU A 22 -16.59 13.91 23.51
N PHE A 23 -17.53 14.08 22.57
CA PHE A 23 -18.05 15.40 22.20
C PHE A 23 -19.23 15.24 21.22
N LEU A 24 -20.44 15.11 21.79
CA LEU A 24 -21.64 15.66 21.19
C LEU A 24 -21.71 17.12 21.67
N SER A 25 -21.63 18.08 20.75
CA SER A 25 -22.29 19.39 20.86
C SER A 25 -21.85 20.32 19.73
N LYS A 26 -22.77 20.52 18.79
CA LYS A 26 -23.08 21.76 18.06
C LYS A 26 -21.91 22.67 17.65
N GLY A 27 -21.70 22.75 16.34
CA GLY A 27 -21.04 23.88 15.66
C GLY A 27 -21.45 23.87 14.20
N GLU A 28 -22.04 24.97 13.75
CA GLU A 28 -22.68 25.16 12.45
C GLU A 28 -21.71 24.99 11.27
N PHE A 29 -22.17 24.31 10.21
CA PHE A 29 -21.47 24.23 8.93
C PHE A 29 -21.90 25.41 8.04
N PHE A 30 -20.93 26.22 7.61
CA PHE A 30 -21.12 27.15 6.50
C PHE A 30 -21.06 26.38 5.17
N SER A 31 -22.10 26.55 4.35
CA SER A 31 -22.14 26.13 2.96
C SER A 31 -21.37 27.12 2.07
N GLY A 32 -20.57 26.61 1.16
CA GLY A 32 -20.01 27.32 0.01
C GLY A 32 -19.05 26.38 -0.70
N GLY A 33 -19.45 25.78 -1.81
CA GLY A 33 -19.33 26.42 -3.12
C GLY A 33 -18.01 25.94 -3.73
N GLY A 34 -18.10 25.10 -4.77
CA GLY A 34 -16.94 24.42 -5.34
C GLY A 34 -15.85 25.38 -5.81
N ASP A 35 -14.59 24.97 -5.66
CA ASP A 35 -13.52 25.30 -6.60
C ASP A 35 -12.24 24.53 -6.26
N ARG A 36 -11.44 24.28 -7.31
CA ARG A 36 -10.14 23.62 -7.23
C ARG A 36 -9.21 24.38 -6.30
N TRP A 37 -8.65 23.70 -5.31
CA TRP A 37 -7.60 24.26 -4.46
C TRP A 37 -6.27 24.26 -5.22
N ARG A 38 -5.83 25.43 -5.68
CA ARG A 38 -4.50 25.64 -6.27
C ARG A 38 -3.71 26.51 -5.29
N TRP A 39 -2.81 25.90 -4.53
CA TRP A 39 -1.94 26.62 -3.60
C TRP A 39 -0.64 26.97 -4.31
N LEU A 40 -0.44 28.26 -4.61
CA LEU A 40 0.83 28.80 -5.07
C LEU A 40 1.69 29.06 -3.84
N LEU A 41 2.63 28.16 -3.57
CA LEU A 41 3.70 28.37 -2.59
C LEU A 41 5.02 28.50 -3.35
N GLN A 42 5.77 29.53 -2.97
CA GLN A 42 6.92 30.04 -3.70
C GLN A 42 8.10 29.07 -3.63
N GLY A 43 8.29 28.23 -4.67
CA GLY A 43 9.53 27.47 -4.89
C GLY A 43 9.41 26.00 -5.33
N GLY A 44 8.22 25.40 -5.32
CA GLY A 44 8.01 24.04 -5.83
C GLY A 44 6.54 23.64 -5.74
N GLU A 45 6.04 22.86 -6.69
CA GLU A 45 4.64 22.46 -6.77
C GLU A 45 4.46 20.98 -6.41
N VAL A 46 3.63 20.70 -5.41
CA VAL A 46 3.15 19.34 -5.10
C VAL A 46 1.68 19.28 -5.50
N LEU A 47 1.37 18.52 -6.55
CA LEU A 47 0.01 18.33 -7.00
C LEU A 47 -0.61 17.12 -6.29
N ILE A 48 -1.50 17.38 -5.35
CA ILE A 48 -2.34 16.34 -4.71
C ILE A 48 -3.72 16.42 -5.35
N SER A 49 -4.15 15.35 -6.04
CA SER A 49 -5.49 15.27 -6.61
C SER A 49 -6.31 14.25 -5.83
N PRO A 50 -7.08 14.65 -4.78
CA PRO A 50 -8.04 13.75 -4.17
C PRO A 50 -9.19 13.45 -5.16
N PRO A 51 -9.86 12.29 -5.06
CA PRO A 51 -11.06 12.05 -5.84
C PRO A 51 -12.21 12.94 -5.36
N PRO A 52 -13.13 13.34 -6.25
CA PRO A 52 -14.36 14.01 -5.85
C PRO A 52 -15.34 13.04 -5.14
N ASN A 53 -16.02 13.51 -4.09
CA ASN A 53 -17.18 12.88 -3.41
C ASN A 53 -16.94 11.71 -2.43
N ILE A 54 -16.07 11.86 -1.43
CA ILE A 54 -15.99 10.88 -0.31
C ILE A 54 -16.01 11.63 1.02
N GLU A 55 -17.19 11.88 1.58
CA GLU A 55 -17.33 12.56 2.88
C GLU A 55 -17.29 11.59 4.09
N ASN A 56 -17.42 10.27 3.88
CA ASN A 56 -17.68 9.31 4.97
C ASN A 56 -16.62 8.22 5.23
N CYS A 57 -15.49 8.17 4.49
CA CYS A 57 -14.37 7.26 4.81
C CYS A 57 -13.35 7.91 5.76
N ALA A 58 -13.84 8.47 6.88
CA ALA A 58 -13.13 9.44 7.72
C ALA A 58 -11.76 8.98 8.26
N TYR A 59 -11.51 7.68 8.42
CA TYR A 59 -10.24 7.18 8.99
C TYR A 59 -9.12 6.97 7.96
N LEU A 60 -9.47 6.56 6.73
CA LEU A 60 -8.53 6.47 5.62
C LEU A 60 -8.16 7.88 5.14
N MET A 61 -9.17 8.77 5.02
CA MET A 61 -8.99 10.17 4.64
C MET A 61 -8.11 10.97 5.61
N PHE A 62 -8.20 10.72 6.93
CA PHE A 62 -7.38 11.44 7.90
C PHE A 62 -5.88 11.09 7.79
N LEU A 63 -5.56 9.83 7.48
CA LEU A 63 -4.18 9.39 7.24
C LEU A 63 -3.65 9.94 5.91
N GLU A 64 -4.49 9.95 4.86
CA GLU A 64 -4.18 10.55 3.55
C GLU A 64 -3.90 12.06 3.64
N MET A 65 -4.66 12.78 4.46
CA MET A 65 -4.49 14.22 4.69
C MET A 65 -3.21 14.53 5.48
N CYS A 66 -2.88 13.74 6.51
CA CYS A 66 -1.66 13.94 7.30
C CYS A 66 -0.38 13.63 6.51
N ILE A 67 -0.40 12.60 5.66
CA ILE A 67 0.72 12.27 4.78
C ILE A 67 0.91 13.38 3.73
N SER A 68 -0.17 13.82 3.10
CA SER A 68 -0.13 14.89 2.08
C SER A 68 0.42 16.22 2.61
N LEU A 69 0.06 16.60 3.84
CA LEU A 69 0.53 17.83 4.49
C LEU A 69 2.02 17.79 4.89
N LEU A 70 2.54 16.62 5.28
CA LEU A 70 3.95 16.44 5.64
C LEU A 70 4.89 16.47 4.42
N PHE A 71 4.44 15.96 3.28
CA PHE A 71 5.24 15.93 2.05
C PHE A 71 5.30 17.27 1.30
N ALA A 72 4.23 18.07 1.35
CA ALA A 72 4.19 19.38 0.69
C ALA A 72 5.25 20.37 1.22
N TYR A 73 5.66 20.24 2.49
CA TYR A 73 6.61 21.15 3.13
C TYR A 73 8.07 20.94 2.67
N PHE A 74 8.47 19.72 2.29
CA PHE A 74 9.88 19.39 2.01
C PHE A 74 10.30 19.56 0.54
N LEU A 75 9.36 19.57 -0.41
CA LEU A 75 9.66 19.62 -1.85
C LEU A 75 9.97 21.02 -2.41
N LEU A 76 9.87 22.06 -1.58
CA LEU A 76 10.06 23.47 -1.98
C LEU A 76 11.49 23.86 -2.39
N HIS A 77 12.47 22.97 -2.31
CA HIS A 77 13.89 23.29 -2.54
C HIS A 77 14.62 22.36 -3.52
N SER A 78 13.92 21.45 -4.19
CA SER A 78 14.55 20.47 -5.09
C SER A 78 14.05 20.62 -6.54
N HIS A 79 14.97 20.59 -7.51
CA HIS A 79 14.66 20.52 -8.95
C HIS A 79 14.06 19.18 -9.40
N ILE A 80 13.55 18.38 -8.48
CA ILE A 80 13.03 17.03 -8.72
C ILE A 80 11.50 17.11 -8.74
N LEU A 81 10.90 16.65 -9.84
CA LEU A 81 9.46 16.56 -9.96
C LEU A 81 8.99 15.18 -9.52
N LEU A 82 8.52 15.09 -8.27
CA LEU A 82 7.96 13.87 -7.68
C LEU A 82 6.44 13.98 -7.59
N TYR A 83 5.73 13.08 -8.28
CA TYR A 83 4.29 12.91 -8.13
C TYR A 83 4.00 11.84 -7.08
N PHE A 84 3.02 12.12 -6.23
CA PHE A 84 2.46 11.13 -5.31
C PHE A 84 0.97 10.94 -5.61
N LEU A 85 0.55 9.70 -5.85
CA LEU A 85 -0.84 9.39 -6.17
C LEU A 85 -1.37 8.23 -5.32
N LEU A 86 -2.37 8.53 -4.50
CA LEU A 86 -3.13 7.54 -3.76
C LEU A 86 -4.17 6.91 -4.69
N LEU A 87 -4.24 5.59 -4.68
CA LEU A 87 -5.18 4.82 -5.48
C LEU A 87 -6.13 4.06 -4.57
N PHE A 88 -7.42 4.30 -4.79
CA PHE A 88 -8.49 3.52 -4.20
C PHE A 88 -8.49 2.13 -4.80
N ARG A 89 -8.79 1.15 -3.97
CA ARG A 89 -8.69 -0.23 -4.39
C ARG A 89 -9.54 -1.16 -3.56
N TRP A 90 -10.05 -2.18 -4.24
CA TRP A 90 -10.51 -3.39 -3.61
C TRP A 90 -10.01 -4.64 -4.36
N TYR A 91 -10.34 -5.81 -3.82
CA TYR A 91 -10.17 -7.07 -4.50
C TYR A 91 -11.30 -7.30 -5.48
N ASP A 92 -10.98 -7.81 -6.66
CA ASP A 92 -11.93 -8.50 -7.53
C ASP A 92 -11.40 -9.92 -7.75
N GLY A 93 -12.28 -10.89 -7.99
CA GLY A 93 -11.85 -12.28 -8.22
C GLY A 93 -11.04 -12.45 -9.52
N SER A 94 -10.72 -11.38 -10.25
CA SER A 94 -10.13 -11.45 -11.61
C SER A 94 -8.75 -12.11 -11.65
N LEU A 95 -8.01 -12.04 -10.54
CA LEU A 95 -6.70 -12.67 -10.39
C LEU A 95 -6.73 -13.91 -9.48
N THR A 96 -7.91 -14.49 -9.26
CA THR A 96 -8.03 -15.79 -8.55
C THR A 96 -7.11 -16.83 -9.18
N ILE A 97 -6.33 -17.51 -8.36
CA ILE A 97 -5.47 -18.62 -8.83
C ILE A 97 -6.38 -19.79 -9.25
N PRO A 98 -6.19 -20.38 -10.44
CA PRO A 98 -6.96 -21.54 -10.89
C PRO A 98 -6.94 -22.70 -9.88
N ASP A 99 -8.03 -23.48 -9.86
CA ASP A 99 -8.14 -24.70 -9.05
C ASP A 99 -7.93 -24.53 -7.53
N THR A 100 -8.15 -23.32 -7.00
CA THR A 100 -8.05 -23.02 -5.55
C THR A 100 -9.39 -22.99 -4.81
N ASN A 101 -10.44 -23.55 -5.42
CA ASN A 101 -11.79 -23.56 -4.84
C ASN A 101 -11.88 -24.37 -3.54
N ASP A 102 -11.17 -25.49 -3.49
CA ASP A 102 -11.04 -26.39 -2.34
C ASP A 102 -10.45 -25.69 -1.11
N LEU A 103 -9.47 -24.80 -1.31
CA LEU A 103 -8.80 -24.03 -0.26
C LEU A 103 -9.72 -22.99 0.39
N CYS A 104 -10.82 -22.68 -0.29
CA CYS A 104 -11.78 -21.68 0.13
C CYS A 104 -13.10 -22.29 0.57
N SER A 105 -13.17 -23.62 0.72
CA SER A 105 -14.34 -24.34 1.23
C SER A 105 -14.85 -23.79 2.58
N ASN A 106 -13.93 -23.28 3.40
CA ASN A 106 -14.26 -22.65 4.69
C ASN A 106 -14.48 -21.14 4.64
N PHE A 107 -14.43 -20.50 3.47
CA PHE A 107 -14.78 -19.08 3.36
C PHE A 107 -16.19 -18.85 3.87
N ASN A 108 -17.08 -19.84 3.73
CA ASN A 108 -18.42 -19.83 4.31
C ASN A 108 -18.49 -19.68 5.85
N LYS A 109 -17.40 -20.01 6.54
CA LYS A 109 -17.26 -19.85 7.99
C LYS A 109 -16.39 -18.65 8.35
N TRP A 110 -15.48 -18.26 7.46
CA TRP A 110 -14.49 -17.21 7.67
C TRP A 110 -14.54 -16.20 6.53
N PRO A 111 -15.51 -15.28 6.54
CA PRO A 111 -15.57 -14.25 5.51
C PRO A 111 -14.34 -13.34 5.54
N TRP A 112 -14.12 -12.59 4.46
CA TRP A 112 -13.17 -11.47 4.44
C TRP A 112 -13.54 -10.45 5.50
N VAL A 113 -12.90 -10.52 6.65
CA VAL A 113 -13.27 -9.71 7.81
C VAL A 113 -13.17 -8.22 7.50
N ASP A 114 -12.18 -7.82 6.70
CA ASP A 114 -12.02 -6.42 6.28
C ASP A 114 -13.23 -5.93 5.52
N PHE A 115 -13.80 -6.77 4.66
CA PHE A 115 -15.01 -6.45 3.93
C PHE A 115 -16.25 -6.28 4.82
N PHE A 116 -16.53 -7.28 5.67
CA PHE A 116 -17.74 -7.30 6.51
C PHE A 116 -17.69 -6.30 7.66
N ARG A 117 -16.50 -5.82 8.02
CA ARG A 117 -16.31 -4.79 9.05
C ARG A 117 -16.17 -3.39 8.47
N CYS A 118 -15.98 -3.25 7.16
CA CYS A 118 -16.04 -1.95 6.50
C CYS A 118 -17.48 -1.40 6.58
N VAL A 119 -17.58 -0.13 6.94
CA VAL A 119 -18.82 0.64 6.83
C VAL A 119 -18.82 1.27 5.44
N TRP A 120 -19.70 0.78 4.58
CA TRP A 120 -19.84 1.27 3.21
C TRP A 120 -20.93 2.35 3.15
N PRO A 121 -20.72 3.45 2.38
CA PRO A 121 -21.80 4.36 2.03
C PRO A 121 -22.97 3.60 1.39
N GLU A 122 -24.20 4.06 1.59
CA GLU A 122 -25.41 3.36 1.16
C GLU A 122 -25.44 3.16 -0.36
N GLU A 123 -25.06 4.20 -1.10
CA GLU A 123 -24.88 4.24 -2.55
C GLU A 123 -23.75 3.34 -3.07
N HIS A 124 -22.89 2.87 -2.16
CA HIS A 124 -21.71 2.06 -2.43
C HIS A 124 -21.76 0.70 -1.76
N GLN A 125 -22.96 0.25 -1.40
CA GLN A 125 -23.13 -1.09 -0.84
C GLN A 125 -22.71 -2.14 -1.88
N PRO A 126 -21.68 -2.93 -1.57
CA PRO A 126 -21.18 -3.99 -2.43
C PRO A 126 -22.25 -5.06 -2.70
N GLN A 127 -22.31 -5.55 -3.94
CA GLN A 127 -23.14 -6.70 -4.26
C GLN A 127 -22.40 -7.98 -3.83
N ILE A 128 -23.04 -8.76 -2.95
CA ILE A 128 -22.54 -10.07 -2.50
C ILE A 128 -23.27 -11.14 -3.31
N GLU A 129 -22.58 -11.76 -4.27
CA GLU A 129 -23.14 -12.91 -4.98
C GLU A 129 -23.20 -14.15 -4.08
N HIS A 130 -24.19 -15.01 -4.33
CA HIS A 130 -24.48 -16.21 -3.55
C HIS A 130 -23.37 -17.27 -3.55
N ASN A 131 -22.33 -17.13 -4.39
CA ASN A 131 -21.28 -18.15 -4.60
C ASN A 131 -19.92 -17.84 -3.96
N GLY A 132 -19.86 -16.98 -2.95
CA GLY A 132 -18.71 -17.01 -2.03
C GLY A 132 -17.82 -15.78 -2.03
N ARG A 133 -18.39 -14.67 -1.54
CA ARG A 133 -17.77 -13.73 -0.57
C ARG A 133 -16.71 -12.75 -1.06
N ILE A 134 -16.33 -12.74 -2.34
CA ILE A 134 -15.68 -11.55 -2.90
C ILE A 134 -16.79 -10.62 -3.39
N PRO A 135 -16.81 -9.37 -2.93
CA PRO A 135 -17.73 -8.36 -3.43
C PRO A 135 -17.52 -8.15 -4.92
N VAL A 136 -18.60 -8.13 -5.69
CA VAL A 136 -18.54 -7.82 -7.13
C VAL A 136 -18.90 -6.34 -7.32
N GLY A 137 -18.31 -5.70 -8.33
CA GLY A 137 -18.59 -4.31 -8.69
C GLY A 137 -17.80 -3.26 -7.90
N LEU A 138 -17.17 -3.62 -6.77
CA LEU A 138 -16.38 -2.67 -5.99
C LEU A 138 -15.14 -2.20 -6.75
N ASN A 139 -14.44 -3.12 -7.41
CA ASN A 139 -13.19 -2.75 -8.08
C ASN A 139 -13.45 -1.81 -9.26
N GLU A 140 -14.48 -2.06 -10.06
CA GLU A 140 -14.92 -1.20 -11.16
C GLU A 140 -15.14 0.24 -10.68
N ARG A 141 -15.86 0.39 -9.56
CA ARG A 141 -16.10 1.71 -8.95
C ARG A 141 -14.83 2.37 -8.42
N MET A 142 -13.91 1.61 -7.81
CA MET A 142 -12.62 2.15 -7.37
C MET A 142 -11.77 2.63 -8.55
N LEU A 143 -11.82 1.93 -9.69
CA LEU A 143 -11.15 2.37 -10.93
C LEU A 143 -11.75 3.67 -11.45
N GLU A 144 -13.08 3.80 -11.42
CA GLU A 144 -13.78 5.05 -11.78
C GLU A 144 -13.33 6.21 -10.89
N TRP A 145 -13.27 6.01 -9.57
CA TRP A 145 -12.80 7.04 -8.62
C TRP A 145 -11.35 7.47 -8.89
N ASN A 146 -10.48 6.51 -9.23
CA ASN A 146 -9.09 6.81 -9.56
C ASN A 146 -8.95 7.56 -10.89
N THR A 147 -9.88 7.40 -11.83
CA THR A 147 -9.77 7.93 -13.20
C THR A 147 -9.56 9.45 -13.21
N CYS A 148 -10.34 10.19 -12.42
CA CYS A 148 -10.22 11.65 -12.37
C CYS A 148 -8.82 12.11 -11.90
N ALA A 149 -8.29 11.51 -10.83
CA ALA A 149 -6.97 11.85 -10.30
C ALA A 149 -5.85 11.46 -11.27
N ILE A 150 -5.97 10.30 -11.92
CA ILE A 150 -5.03 9.83 -12.94
C ILE A 150 -5.03 10.75 -14.16
N ASP A 151 -6.20 11.18 -14.64
CA ASP A 151 -6.31 12.04 -15.81
C ASP A 151 -5.78 13.44 -15.54
N ASN A 152 -6.01 13.99 -14.34
CA ASN A 152 -5.40 15.24 -13.90
C ASN A 152 -3.88 15.14 -13.88
N LEU A 153 -3.33 14.06 -13.30
CA LEU A 153 -1.89 13.80 -13.28
C LEU A 153 -1.33 13.67 -14.70
N ARG A 154 -2.00 12.92 -15.58
CA ARG A 154 -1.59 12.77 -16.99
C ARG A 154 -1.60 14.10 -17.72
N ALA A 155 -2.62 14.93 -17.52
CA ALA A 155 -2.72 16.24 -18.13
C ALA A 155 -1.57 17.16 -17.67
N ASP A 156 -1.32 17.23 -16.36
CA ASP A 156 -0.20 17.99 -15.80
C ASP A 156 1.15 17.48 -16.31
N TYR A 157 1.33 16.16 -16.28
CA TYR A 157 2.52 15.48 -16.80
C TYR A 157 2.76 15.80 -18.28
N ARG A 158 1.74 15.71 -19.15
CA ARG A 158 1.85 16.06 -20.57
C ARG A 158 2.22 17.52 -20.78
N ASN A 159 1.57 18.44 -20.04
CA ASN A 159 1.82 19.87 -20.15
C ASN A 159 3.26 20.23 -19.76
N ARG A 160 3.85 19.54 -18.78
CA ARG A 160 5.24 19.73 -18.35
C ARG A 160 6.26 18.96 -19.20
N MET A 161 5.85 17.90 -19.89
CA MET A 161 6.71 17.11 -20.76
C MET A 161 6.88 17.72 -22.14
N PHE A 162 5.80 18.27 -22.69
CA PHE A 162 5.75 18.82 -24.03
C PHE A 162 5.26 20.27 -23.94
N PRO A 163 6.10 21.18 -23.41
CA PRO A 163 5.77 22.61 -23.44
C PRO A 163 5.50 23.01 -24.88
N LYS A 164 4.46 23.81 -25.08
CA LYS A 164 4.09 24.28 -26.42
C LYS A 164 5.28 25.03 -27.03
N PRO A 165 5.60 24.81 -28.32
CA PRO A 165 6.76 25.40 -28.99
C PRO A 165 6.73 26.94 -29.06
N ASP A 166 5.61 27.59 -28.72
CA ASP A 166 5.44 29.04 -28.83
C ASP A 166 6.07 29.85 -27.66
N ALA A 167 6.73 29.20 -26.71
CA ALA A 167 7.43 29.90 -25.62
C ALA A 167 8.87 30.22 -26.03
N ASN A 168 9.09 31.47 -26.47
CA ASN A 168 10.38 32.12 -26.77
C ASN A 168 11.65 31.28 -26.48
N GLU A 169 12.40 30.97 -27.55
CA GLU A 169 13.62 30.15 -27.57
C GLU A 169 14.78 30.67 -26.69
N ASP A 170 14.67 31.89 -26.13
CA ASP A 170 15.75 32.57 -25.41
C ASP A 170 15.87 32.21 -23.91
N ASN A 171 14.98 31.37 -23.37
CA ASN A 171 15.15 30.86 -22.00
C ASN A 171 15.77 29.46 -22.06
N GLU A 172 17.01 29.32 -21.57
CA GLU A 172 17.69 28.04 -21.36
C GLU A 172 16.68 27.01 -20.84
N ALA A 173 16.39 26.01 -21.66
CA ALA A 173 15.44 24.96 -21.30
C ALA A 173 15.92 24.34 -19.99
N PRO A 174 15.14 24.42 -18.90
CA PRO A 174 15.56 23.88 -17.61
C PRO A 174 15.93 22.41 -17.83
N SER A 175 17.12 22.02 -17.36
CA SER A 175 17.62 20.64 -17.47
C SER A 175 16.49 19.70 -17.09
N SER A 176 16.06 18.86 -18.04
CA SER A 176 14.81 18.12 -17.97
C SER A 176 14.70 17.43 -16.61
N PRO A 177 13.78 17.86 -15.73
CA PRO A 177 13.75 17.35 -14.37
C PRO A 177 13.55 15.84 -14.43
N LEU A 178 14.28 15.11 -13.59
CA LEU A 178 13.98 13.71 -13.33
C LEU A 178 12.55 13.64 -12.80
N ARG A 179 11.75 12.83 -13.49
CA ARG A 179 10.31 12.71 -13.25
C ARG A 179 10.06 11.37 -12.63
N SER A 180 9.36 11.39 -11.51
CA SER A 180 9.11 10.18 -10.76
C SER A 180 7.71 10.18 -10.21
N LEU A 181 7.13 8.99 -10.18
CA LEU A 181 5.78 8.75 -9.72
C LEU A 181 5.86 7.70 -8.62
N ILE A 182 5.36 8.06 -7.44
CA ILE A 182 5.06 7.11 -6.38
C ILE A 182 3.54 6.98 -6.33
N THR A 183 3.03 5.80 -6.61
CA THR A 183 1.64 5.46 -6.34
C THR A 183 1.52 4.61 -5.09
N PHE A 184 0.39 4.68 -4.41
CA PHE A 184 0.11 3.87 -3.23
C PHE A 184 -1.27 3.23 -3.31
N SER A 185 -1.38 1.96 -2.92
CA SER A 185 -2.67 1.32 -2.66
C SER A 185 -2.60 0.39 -1.45
N HIS A 186 -3.69 0.26 -0.68
CA HIS A 186 -3.64 -0.61 0.50
C HIS A 186 -3.52 -2.10 0.15
N PHE A 187 -4.17 -2.55 -0.95
CA PHE A 187 -4.25 -3.97 -1.33
C PHE A 187 -3.27 -4.36 -2.45
N LEU A 188 -3.02 -5.67 -2.61
CA LEU A 188 -2.03 -6.22 -3.54
C LEU A 188 -2.37 -5.95 -5.01
N PRO A 189 -1.50 -5.34 -5.86
CA PRO A 189 -1.72 -5.06 -7.31
C PRO A 189 -2.00 -6.25 -8.17
N ASN A 190 -1.14 -7.25 -8.06
CA ASN A 190 -1.08 -8.35 -8.99
C ASN A 190 -0.64 -9.60 -8.24
N GLN A 191 -0.61 -10.71 -8.96
CA GLN A 191 -0.22 -12.00 -8.39
C GLN A 191 1.22 -11.99 -7.88
N GLN A 192 2.13 -11.22 -8.49
CA GLN A 192 3.53 -11.12 -8.04
C GLN A 192 3.67 -10.55 -6.62
N CYS A 193 2.67 -9.79 -6.18
CA CYS A 193 2.60 -9.23 -4.84
C CYS A 193 2.13 -10.23 -3.77
N LEU A 194 1.68 -11.43 -4.16
CA LEU A 194 1.30 -12.49 -3.23
C LEU A 194 2.46 -12.85 -2.31
N PRO A 195 2.18 -13.19 -1.04
CA PRO A 195 3.14 -13.85 -0.15
C PRO A 195 3.89 -14.96 -0.90
N ASP A 196 5.22 -14.83 -0.94
CA ASP A 196 6.11 -15.88 -1.48
C ASP A 196 5.70 -16.35 -2.88
N TRP A 197 5.30 -15.39 -3.72
CA TRP A 197 4.84 -15.63 -5.08
C TRP A 197 5.78 -16.57 -5.84
N LYS A 198 5.17 -17.57 -6.46
CA LYS A 198 5.71 -18.39 -7.54
C LYS A 198 4.80 -18.20 -8.75
N ASP A 199 5.37 -18.26 -9.94
CA ASP A 199 4.57 -18.22 -11.15
C ASP A 199 3.62 -19.43 -11.17
N VAL A 200 2.33 -19.16 -10.98
CA VAL A 200 1.27 -20.17 -10.92
C VAL A 200 1.09 -20.90 -12.25
N ASN A 201 1.59 -20.33 -13.35
CA ASN A 201 1.55 -20.96 -14.67
C ASN A 201 2.83 -21.76 -14.98
N CYS A 202 3.81 -21.75 -14.07
CA CYS A 202 5.02 -22.54 -14.25
C CYS A 202 4.71 -24.02 -14.03
N GLU A 203 5.24 -24.90 -14.90
CA GLU A 203 5.09 -26.35 -14.77
C GLU A 203 5.63 -26.91 -13.44
N THR A 204 6.54 -26.16 -12.80
CA THR A 204 7.12 -26.52 -11.49
C THR A 204 6.31 -25.99 -10.31
N PHE A 205 5.19 -25.29 -10.54
CA PHE A 205 4.32 -24.80 -9.48
C PHE A 205 3.56 -25.97 -8.84
N LEU A 206 4.01 -26.37 -7.66
CA LEU A 206 3.33 -27.37 -6.84
C LEU A 206 2.40 -26.66 -5.86
N LYS A 207 1.11 -26.68 -6.18
CA LYS A 207 0.04 -26.04 -5.39
C LYS A 207 0.17 -26.40 -3.90
N ASP A 208 0.30 -27.69 -3.59
CA ASP A 208 0.35 -28.18 -2.21
C ASP A 208 1.58 -27.65 -1.45
N GLU A 209 2.73 -27.54 -2.12
CA GLU A 209 3.95 -26.96 -1.53
C GLU A 209 3.82 -25.47 -1.29
N TRP A 210 3.15 -24.75 -2.19
CA TRP A 210 2.90 -23.33 -2.01
C TRP A 210 2.03 -23.05 -0.78
N PHE A 211 1.12 -23.94 -0.39
CA PHE A 211 0.35 -23.77 0.85
C PHE A 211 1.08 -24.23 2.11
N ASP A 212 2.16 -25.01 1.99
CA ASP A 212 2.87 -25.58 3.14
C ASP A 212 3.80 -24.59 3.87
N HIS A 213 3.81 -23.29 3.53
CA HIS A 213 4.67 -22.29 4.19
C HIS A 213 4.26 -21.93 5.65
N GLY A 214 3.72 -22.88 6.42
CA GLY A 214 3.33 -22.82 7.84
C GLY A 214 2.34 -21.72 8.24
N ALA A 215 1.74 -21.05 7.25
CA ALA A 215 0.59 -20.16 7.37
C ALA A 215 -0.42 -20.44 6.26
N ALA A 216 -0.64 -21.72 5.95
CA ALA A 216 -1.52 -22.22 4.89
C ALA A 216 -2.88 -21.49 4.87
N ASP A 217 -3.51 -21.34 6.04
CA ASP A 217 -4.80 -20.66 6.19
C ASP A 217 -4.80 -19.19 5.74
N THR A 218 -3.64 -18.52 5.78
CA THR A 218 -3.51 -17.11 5.37
C THR A 218 -3.30 -17.01 3.87
N SER A 219 -2.48 -17.86 3.27
CA SER A 219 -2.25 -17.83 1.81
C SER A 219 -3.38 -18.46 1.00
N ALA A 220 -4.09 -19.42 1.58
CA ALA A 220 -5.36 -19.91 1.03
C ALA A 220 -6.36 -18.76 0.83
N LYS A 221 -6.34 -17.73 1.69
CA LYS A 221 -7.18 -16.55 1.51
C LYS A 221 -6.71 -15.71 0.32
N PHE A 222 -5.42 -15.43 0.25
CA PHE A 222 -4.84 -14.65 -0.84
C PHE A 222 -4.98 -15.30 -2.21
N ALA A 223 -5.10 -16.63 -2.29
CA ALA A 223 -5.34 -17.33 -3.55
C ALA A 223 -6.60 -16.87 -4.31
N LYS A 224 -7.61 -16.36 -3.60
CA LYS A 224 -8.85 -15.82 -4.20
C LYS A 224 -8.77 -14.34 -4.55
N VAL A 225 -7.84 -13.63 -3.95
CA VAL A 225 -7.74 -12.17 -4.08
C VAL A 225 -6.29 -11.75 -4.32
N ALA A 226 -5.66 -12.38 -5.30
CA ALA A 226 -4.28 -12.10 -5.68
C ALA A 226 -4.11 -10.76 -6.42
N GLY A 227 -4.94 -9.78 -6.08
CA GLY A 227 -5.03 -8.46 -6.67
C GLY A 227 -6.19 -8.30 -7.64
N SER A 228 -6.05 -7.33 -8.54
CA SER A 228 -7.01 -7.04 -9.59
C SER A 228 -6.29 -6.73 -10.88
N LYS A 229 -6.66 -7.42 -11.96
CA LYS A 229 -6.08 -7.22 -13.28
C LYS A 229 -6.25 -5.77 -13.73
N ASN A 230 -7.46 -5.25 -13.60
CA ASN A 230 -7.79 -3.90 -14.03
C ASN A 230 -7.03 -2.85 -13.20
N MET A 231 -6.80 -3.11 -11.91
CA MET A 231 -6.02 -2.21 -11.05
C MET A 231 -4.53 -2.23 -11.41
N ASP A 232 -3.94 -3.40 -11.65
CA ASP A 232 -2.57 -3.52 -12.14
C ASP A 232 -2.38 -2.80 -13.49
N GLU A 233 -3.33 -2.98 -14.41
CA GLU A 233 -3.36 -2.26 -15.68
C GLU A 233 -3.50 -0.75 -15.49
N GLN A 234 -4.40 -0.31 -14.60
CA GLN A 234 -4.58 1.10 -14.29
C GLN A 234 -3.27 1.70 -13.76
N ILE A 235 -2.62 1.09 -12.76
CA ILE A 235 -1.32 1.50 -12.21
C ILE A 235 -0.31 1.64 -13.34
N ARG A 236 -0.07 0.58 -14.12
CA ARG A 236 0.93 0.58 -15.20
C ARG A 236 0.62 1.56 -16.33
N SER A 237 -0.64 1.97 -16.48
CA SER A 237 -1.06 2.90 -17.52
C SER A 237 -0.92 4.38 -17.13
N ILE A 238 -0.71 4.72 -15.84
CA ILE A 238 -0.77 6.12 -15.37
C ILE A 238 0.18 6.99 -16.18
N ILE A 239 1.43 6.54 -16.34
CA ILE A 239 2.42 7.17 -17.20
C ILE A 239 2.80 6.15 -18.27
N PRO A 240 2.75 6.50 -19.57
CA PRO A 240 3.12 5.59 -20.64
C PRO A 240 4.56 5.12 -20.44
N SER A 241 4.77 3.81 -20.34
CA SER A 241 6.11 3.24 -20.37
C SER A 241 6.77 3.62 -21.71
N SER A 242 7.98 4.15 -21.64
CA SER A 242 8.85 4.51 -22.78
C SER A 242 9.21 3.31 -23.68
N SER A 243 8.78 2.10 -23.33
CA SER A 243 9.31 0.81 -23.77
C SER A 243 8.81 0.29 -25.12
N SER A 244 7.96 1.02 -25.87
CA SER A 244 7.47 0.56 -27.18
C SER A 244 8.19 1.15 -28.40
N SER A 245 9.12 2.10 -28.21
CA SER A 245 9.95 2.62 -29.31
C SER A 245 11.41 2.23 -29.11
N SER A 246 11.84 1.16 -29.77
CA SER A 246 13.20 0.59 -29.70
C SER A 246 14.29 1.46 -30.34
N THR A 247 13.99 2.70 -30.71
CA THR A 247 14.93 3.58 -31.42
C THR A 247 15.15 4.88 -30.63
N LEU A 248 16.23 4.89 -29.83
CA LEU A 248 17.10 6.05 -29.59
C LEU A 248 16.61 7.23 -28.70
N SER A 249 15.86 6.99 -27.62
CA SER A 249 15.74 8.02 -26.57
C SER A 249 15.80 7.42 -25.16
N GLU A 250 17.01 7.09 -24.70
CA GLU A 250 17.34 6.71 -23.32
C GLU A 250 17.02 7.79 -22.26
N LYS A 251 16.55 8.99 -22.64
CA LYS A 251 16.50 10.15 -21.73
C LYS A 251 15.16 10.45 -21.05
N ASN A 252 14.08 9.71 -21.33
CA ASN A 252 12.76 10.00 -20.77
C ASN A 252 12.14 8.82 -20.00
N ASP A 253 12.95 8.08 -19.23
CA ASP A 253 12.41 7.01 -18.41
C ASP A 253 11.84 7.57 -17.10
N VAL A 254 10.53 7.46 -16.93
CA VAL A 254 9.90 7.84 -15.66
C VAL A 254 10.07 6.71 -14.67
N ARG A 255 10.60 7.06 -13.50
CA ARG A 255 10.70 6.13 -12.39
C ARG A 255 9.33 5.97 -11.75
N HIS A 256 8.71 4.82 -11.92
CA HIS A 256 7.42 4.51 -11.31
C HIS A 256 7.57 3.49 -10.20
N ILE A 257 7.33 3.93 -8.96
CA ILE A 257 7.27 3.09 -7.77
C ILE A 257 5.81 2.94 -7.34
N HIS A 258 5.36 1.72 -7.08
CA HIS A 258 4.07 1.44 -6.46
C HIS A 258 4.28 0.84 -5.07
N VAL A 259 3.90 1.59 -4.04
CA VAL A 259 3.89 1.11 -2.67
C VAL A 259 2.55 0.44 -2.38
N PHE A 260 2.57 -0.77 -1.85
CA PHE A 260 1.34 -1.49 -1.50
C PHE A 260 1.39 -2.08 -0.10
N GLY A 261 0.27 -2.63 0.35
CA GLY A 261 0.10 -3.15 1.71
C GLY A 261 -0.52 -4.54 1.80
N HIS A 262 -1.06 -4.80 3.00
CA HIS A 262 -2.01 -5.86 3.31
C HIS A 262 -1.50 -7.33 3.28
N SER A 263 -0.50 -7.68 2.46
CA SER A 263 0.02 -9.07 2.42
C SER A 263 0.79 -9.50 3.67
N HIS A 264 1.21 -8.54 4.49
CA HIS A 264 2.12 -8.70 5.63
C HIS A 264 3.42 -9.48 5.28
N ARG A 265 3.86 -9.44 4.01
CA ARG A 265 5.15 -9.99 3.57
C ARG A 265 6.00 -8.93 2.88
N PRO A 266 7.26 -8.73 3.29
CA PRO A 266 8.15 -7.79 2.61
C PRO A 266 8.29 -8.13 1.13
N LYS A 267 8.26 -7.11 0.28
CA LYS A 267 8.44 -7.21 -1.17
C LYS A 267 9.16 -5.98 -1.69
N ASP A 268 10.07 -6.19 -2.62
CA ASP A 268 10.69 -5.12 -3.41
C ASP A 268 11.13 -5.74 -4.75
N PHE A 269 10.42 -5.44 -5.83
CA PHE A 269 10.72 -6.04 -7.13
C PHE A 269 10.22 -5.17 -8.28
N THR A 270 10.84 -5.29 -9.45
CA THR A 270 10.38 -4.62 -10.67
C THR A 270 9.57 -5.57 -11.54
N TYR A 271 8.38 -5.14 -11.94
CA TYR A 271 7.52 -5.89 -12.85
C TYR A 271 6.91 -4.95 -13.89
N LYS A 272 7.17 -5.24 -15.17
CA LYS A 272 6.67 -4.46 -16.32
C LYS A 272 6.93 -2.95 -16.18
N GLY A 273 8.15 -2.57 -15.78
CA GLY A 273 8.57 -1.17 -15.67
C GLY A 273 8.11 -0.44 -14.41
N VAL A 274 7.41 -1.11 -13.49
CA VAL A 274 7.01 -0.54 -12.20
C VAL A 274 7.73 -1.28 -11.07
N ARG A 275 8.33 -0.54 -10.13
CA ARG A 275 8.92 -1.10 -8.92
C ARG A 275 7.87 -1.20 -7.82
N TYR A 276 7.53 -2.40 -7.42
CA TYR A 276 6.55 -2.70 -6.39
C TYR A 276 7.24 -2.87 -5.04
N ILE A 277 6.84 -2.09 -4.04
CA ILE A 277 7.43 -2.10 -2.69
C ILE A 277 6.35 -2.34 -1.65
N HIS A 278 6.63 -3.22 -0.70
CA HIS A 278 5.83 -3.41 0.50
C HIS A 278 6.75 -3.71 1.67
N ASN A 279 6.73 -2.83 2.66
CA ASN A 279 7.52 -2.94 3.89
C ASN A 279 6.60 -2.99 5.13
N PRO A 280 5.99 -4.15 5.43
CA PRO A 280 5.03 -4.27 6.52
C PRO A 280 5.70 -4.25 7.90
N LEU A 281 5.09 -3.55 8.86
CA LEU A 281 5.42 -3.68 10.29
C LEU A 281 5.17 -5.09 10.84
N GLY A 282 4.15 -5.74 10.29
CA GLY A 282 3.62 -7.00 10.78
C GLY A 282 3.07 -6.92 12.21
N TYR A 283 2.32 -7.93 12.60
CA TYR A 283 1.94 -8.15 13.99
C TYR A 283 3.14 -8.67 14.77
N SER A 284 3.14 -8.46 16.10
CA SER A 284 4.13 -9.10 16.98
C SER A 284 4.20 -10.62 16.76
N ARG A 285 3.06 -11.25 16.45
CA ARG A 285 3.03 -12.67 16.12
C ARG A 285 3.85 -13.03 14.89
N GLU A 286 3.78 -12.21 13.86
CA GLU A 286 4.46 -12.44 12.57
C GLU A 286 5.97 -12.20 12.72
N ARG A 287 6.37 -11.17 13.48
CA ARG A 287 7.78 -10.92 13.84
C ARG A 287 8.40 -12.07 14.65
N ASP A 288 7.69 -12.58 15.66
CA ASP A 288 8.16 -13.73 16.44
C ASP A 288 8.33 -15.00 15.57
N MET A 289 7.58 -15.10 14.47
CA MET A 289 7.63 -16.21 13.52
C MET A 289 8.57 -15.92 12.33
N HIS A 290 9.20 -14.74 12.30
CA HIS A 290 10.09 -14.25 11.23
C HIS A 290 9.42 -14.25 9.86
N MET A 291 8.12 -13.97 9.80
CA MET A 291 7.40 -13.79 8.53
C MET A 291 7.58 -12.38 7.94
N VAL A 292 8.10 -11.48 8.78
CA VAL A 292 8.56 -10.13 8.48
C VAL A 292 9.88 -9.94 9.23
N SER A 293 10.61 -8.83 8.98
CA SER A 293 11.78 -8.49 9.78
C SER A 293 11.41 -8.39 11.27
N GLN A 294 12.29 -8.85 12.15
CA GLN A 294 12.12 -8.63 13.59
C GLN A 294 12.46 -7.20 13.98
N ASP A 295 13.43 -6.63 13.28
CA ASP A 295 13.86 -5.24 13.39
C ASP A 295 13.20 -4.45 12.25
N VAL A 296 11.91 -4.17 12.40
CA VAL A 296 11.20 -3.41 11.37
C VAL A 296 11.54 -1.94 11.53
N ASN A 297 12.00 -1.35 10.44
CA ASN A 297 12.27 0.07 10.33
C ASN A 297 11.62 0.64 9.06
N PHE A 298 11.56 1.96 8.97
CA PHE A 298 11.14 2.63 7.75
C PHE A 298 12.16 2.37 6.63
N GLN A 299 11.67 1.99 5.46
CA GLN A 299 12.48 1.84 4.26
C GLN A 299 12.52 3.19 3.54
N LEU A 300 13.71 3.73 3.33
CA LEU A 300 13.91 4.90 2.48
C LEU A 300 13.82 4.46 1.01
N ILE A 301 12.80 4.94 0.30
CA ILE A 301 12.59 4.62 -1.14
C ILE A 301 12.88 5.81 -2.06
N TRP A 302 12.93 7.02 -1.48
CA TRP A 302 13.15 8.27 -2.21
C TRP A 302 13.93 9.26 -1.35
N ASP A 303 14.95 9.88 -1.92
CA ASP A 303 15.87 10.83 -1.30
C ASP A 303 16.06 12.05 -2.22
N THR A 304 15.45 13.17 -1.85
CA THR A 304 15.47 14.41 -2.64
C THR A 304 16.85 15.07 -2.72
N THR A 305 17.84 14.59 -1.96
CA THR A 305 19.23 15.08 -2.04
C THR A 305 20.02 14.41 -3.17
N ARG A 306 19.51 13.30 -3.71
CA ARG A 306 20.14 12.56 -4.82
C ARG A 306 19.56 13.03 -6.15
N ALA A 307 20.41 13.14 -7.18
CA ALA A 307 19.97 13.52 -8.52
C ALA A 307 18.84 12.60 -9.04
N GLU A 308 19.01 11.29 -8.93
CA GLU A 308 18.04 10.25 -9.33
C GLU A 308 16.79 10.21 -8.44
N GLY A 309 16.89 10.71 -7.20
CA GLY A 309 15.88 10.61 -6.16
C GLY A 309 15.62 9.19 -5.65
N GLU A 310 15.46 8.20 -6.52
CA GLU A 310 15.18 6.82 -6.14
C GLU A 310 16.31 6.20 -5.30
N VAL A 311 15.93 5.58 -4.18
CA VAL A 311 16.82 4.75 -3.38
C VAL A 311 16.59 3.29 -3.74
N ALA A 312 17.57 2.69 -4.40
CA ALA A 312 17.55 1.27 -4.73
C ALA A 312 17.44 0.43 -3.45
N GLY A 313 16.56 -0.57 -3.48
CA GLY A 313 16.37 -1.57 -2.42
C GLY A 313 16.92 -2.92 -2.85
N GLU A 314 17.09 -3.82 -1.88
CA GLU A 314 17.36 -5.22 -2.16
C GLU A 314 16.12 -5.86 -2.77
N SER A 315 16.27 -6.60 -3.87
CA SER A 315 15.14 -7.29 -4.49
C SER A 315 14.66 -8.41 -3.56
N VAL A 316 13.42 -8.32 -3.11
CA VAL A 316 12.76 -9.32 -2.24
C VAL A 316 11.49 -9.80 -2.91
N ILE A 317 11.47 -11.06 -3.34
CA ILE A 317 10.29 -11.69 -3.95
C ILE A 317 9.72 -12.75 -3.02
N ARG A 318 10.56 -13.54 -2.36
CA ARG A 318 10.14 -14.67 -1.51
C ARG A 318 10.82 -14.56 -0.15
N TYR A 319 10.49 -13.51 0.59
CA TYR A 319 11.07 -13.24 1.91
C TYR A 319 11.10 -14.48 2.82
N TRP A 320 10.04 -15.31 2.79
CA TRP A 320 10.00 -16.51 3.60
C TRP A 320 11.05 -17.56 3.23
N GLU A 321 11.22 -17.80 1.93
CA GLU A 321 12.21 -18.75 1.41
C GLU A 321 13.62 -18.17 1.52
N GLU A 322 13.78 -16.88 1.24
CA GLU A 322 15.05 -16.15 1.21
C GLU A 322 15.60 -15.89 2.63
N GLN A 323 14.73 -15.53 3.59
CA GLN A 323 15.13 -15.05 4.93
C GLN A 323 14.41 -15.77 6.08
N GLY A 324 13.21 -16.29 5.84
CA GLY A 324 12.41 -16.99 6.84
C GLY A 324 13.00 -18.35 7.24
N GLY A 325 13.72 -19.04 6.33
CA GLY A 325 14.31 -20.36 6.60
C GLY A 325 13.36 -21.54 6.42
N GLY A 326 12.22 -21.34 5.73
CA GLY A 326 11.35 -22.43 5.30
C GLY A 326 10.47 -23.06 6.40
N VAL A 327 9.67 -24.06 6.00
CA VAL A 327 8.59 -24.68 6.78
C VAL A 327 9.06 -25.20 8.13
N GLU A 328 10.18 -25.93 8.15
CA GLU A 328 10.75 -26.52 9.37
C GLU A 328 11.10 -25.46 10.42
N ALA A 329 11.72 -24.35 9.98
CA ALA A 329 12.05 -23.24 10.85
C ALA A 329 10.78 -22.58 11.42
N LEU A 330 9.69 -22.49 10.64
CA LEU A 330 8.39 -22.03 11.16
C LEU A 330 7.86 -22.94 12.23
N GLN A 331 7.79 -24.25 11.96
CA GLN A 331 7.22 -25.22 12.89
C GLN A 331 7.99 -25.18 14.22
N LYS A 332 9.32 -25.11 14.16
CA LYS A 332 10.18 -24.93 15.33
C LYS A 332 9.82 -23.65 16.10
N ARG A 333 9.69 -22.51 15.42
CA ARG A 333 9.30 -21.23 16.05
C ARG A 333 7.88 -21.26 16.62
N MET A 334 6.94 -21.91 15.95
CA MET A 334 5.57 -22.10 16.45
C MET A 334 5.54 -22.93 17.73
N ILE A 335 6.32 -24.01 17.81
CA ILE A 335 6.46 -24.83 19.02
C ILE A 335 7.06 -24.01 20.17
N LEU A 336 8.15 -23.28 19.91
CA LEU A 336 8.79 -22.40 20.90
C LEU A 336 7.81 -21.33 21.41
N ARG A 337 7.05 -20.70 20.52
CA ARG A 337 6.02 -19.72 20.85
C ARG A 337 4.92 -20.33 21.73
N ARG A 338 4.41 -21.52 21.39
CA ARG A 338 3.40 -22.23 22.19
C ARG A 338 3.91 -22.50 23.60
N LYS A 339 5.16 -22.96 23.73
CA LYS A 339 5.83 -23.16 25.03
C LYS A 339 5.93 -21.85 25.83
N LYS A 340 6.42 -20.76 25.21
CA LYS A 340 6.54 -19.43 25.82
C LYS A 340 5.18 -18.90 26.30
N ARG A 341 4.15 -18.96 25.46
CA ARG A 341 2.79 -18.53 25.82
C ARG A 341 2.21 -19.38 26.96
N GLY A 342 2.43 -20.69 26.93
CA GLY A 342 2.01 -21.59 28.01
C GLY A 342 2.66 -21.22 29.35
N ALA A 343 3.94 -20.84 29.34
CA ALA A 343 4.63 -20.36 30.54
C ALA A 343 4.04 -19.04 31.07
N VAL A 344 3.81 -18.05 30.19
CA VAL A 344 3.20 -16.76 30.56
C VAL A 344 1.80 -16.94 31.14
N VAL A 345 0.96 -17.78 30.52
CA VAL A 345 -0.39 -18.05 31.01
C VAL A 345 -0.36 -18.73 32.39
N ARG A 346 0.54 -19.71 32.60
CA ARG A 346 0.71 -20.34 33.92
C ARG A 346 1.10 -19.32 34.99
N GLN A 347 2.05 -18.44 34.67
CA GLN A 347 2.46 -17.37 35.58
C GLN A 347 1.30 -16.42 35.92
N LEU A 348 0.54 -15.97 34.92
CA LEU A 348 -0.63 -15.10 35.14
C LEU A 348 -1.70 -15.77 36.01
N VAL A 349 -1.94 -17.07 35.83
CA VAL A 349 -2.87 -17.85 36.66
C VAL A 349 -2.37 -17.95 38.10
N GLU A 350 -1.09 -18.21 38.31
CA GLU A 350 -0.47 -18.25 39.65
C GLU A 350 -0.55 -16.89 40.36
N ASP A 351 -0.25 -15.81 39.65
CA ASP A 351 -0.32 -14.44 40.19
C ASP A 351 -1.76 -14.07 40.55
N THR A 352 -2.73 -14.46 39.71
CA THR A 352 -4.15 -14.26 39.98
C THR A 352 -4.60 -15.04 41.22
N ARG A 353 -4.18 -16.32 41.36
CA ARG A 353 -4.46 -17.13 42.55
C ARG A 353 -3.86 -16.54 43.83
N LYS A 354 -2.66 -15.96 43.74
CA LYS A 354 -2.03 -15.26 44.89
C LYS A 354 -2.78 -13.99 45.27
N LYS A 355 -3.32 -13.25 44.30
CA LYS A 355 -4.14 -12.05 44.56
C LYS A 355 -5.47 -12.36 45.21
N VAL A 356 -6.15 -13.44 44.82
CA VAL A 356 -7.44 -13.85 45.42
C VAL A 356 -7.30 -14.36 46.86
N LYS A 357 -6.10 -14.85 47.24
CA LYS A 357 -5.82 -15.31 48.61
C LYS A 357 -5.45 -14.19 49.58
N LYS A 358 -5.17 -12.98 49.09
CA LYS A 358 -4.94 -11.78 49.90
C LYS A 358 -6.25 -11.01 50.01
#